data_AF-A0A2D8C9D1-F1
#
_entry.id   AF-A0A2D8C9D1-F1
#
_cell.length_a   1.000
_cell.length_b   1.000
_cell.length_c   1.000
_cell.angle_alpha   90.00
_cell.angle_beta   90.00
_cell.angle_gamma   90.00
#
_symmetry.space_group_name_H-M   'P 1'
#
loop_
_entity.id
_entity.type
_entity.pdbx_description
1 polymer ?
#
loop_
_entity_poly.entity_id
_entity_poly.type
_entity_poly.pdbx_seq_one_letter_code
_entity_poly.pdbx_strand_id
1 'polypeptide(L)'
;MVAYIYQKLVEEGVRAGQVPARTISARNWFRSLAEQTVSSSPNQILKTAPNVQLTRQPQVGFMYHFFYDPKLKETLPYYDRFPLIFPFKRGFTRQRAIDSGSFLGINLHYLPPQLRARLMDALYTISSDKKFDEDTRIRISYEALNKASKFRFFKPCVKRYLVNRVRSRFVKINADQWDTALFLPTERFVKKNKNAVYRQSRSMIG
;
A
#
# COMPACT_ATOMS: atom_id res chain seq x y z
N MET A 1 2.17 8.52 -17.28
CA MET A 1 0.73 8.16 -17.34
C MET A 1 0.16 7.62 -16.03
N VAL A 2 0.96 7.18 -15.04
CA VAL A 2 0.46 6.79 -13.71
C VAL A 2 0.79 7.79 -12.63
N ALA A 3 1.94 8.46 -12.73
CA ALA A 3 2.04 9.80 -12.17
C ALA A 3 0.83 10.62 -12.63
N TYR A 4 0.45 10.57 -13.92
CA TYR A 4 -0.76 11.23 -14.42
C TYR A 4 -2.07 10.71 -13.80
N ILE A 5 -2.27 9.41 -13.57
CA ILE A 5 -3.51 8.93 -12.91
C ILE A 5 -3.57 9.40 -11.45
N TYR A 6 -2.49 9.20 -10.68
CA TYR A 6 -2.44 9.65 -9.29
C TYR A 6 -2.55 11.18 -9.19
N GLN A 7 -1.78 11.89 -10.00
CA GLN A 7 -1.78 13.34 -10.11
C GLN A 7 -3.15 13.85 -10.54
N LYS A 8 -3.79 13.28 -11.57
CA LYS A 8 -5.13 13.68 -12.01
C LYS A 8 -6.15 13.50 -10.88
N LEU A 9 -6.13 12.36 -10.18
CA LEU A 9 -7.05 12.13 -9.06
C LEU A 9 -6.78 13.10 -7.90
N VAL A 10 -5.51 13.38 -7.59
CA VAL A 10 -5.13 14.38 -6.58
C VAL A 10 -5.55 15.79 -7.01
N GLU A 11 -5.32 16.18 -8.26
CA GLU A 11 -5.72 17.47 -8.84
C GLU A 11 -7.24 17.63 -8.82
N GLU A 12 -8.00 16.61 -9.21
CA GLU A 12 -9.46 16.59 -9.11
C GLU A 12 -9.92 16.72 -7.65
N GLY A 13 -9.23 16.06 -6.72
CA GLY A 13 -9.50 16.19 -5.28
C GLY A 13 -9.26 17.59 -4.75
N VAL A 14 -8.12 18.19 -5.10
CA VAL A 14 -7.77 19.58 -4.75
C VAL A 14 -8.80 20.55 -5.33
N ARG A 15 -9.19 20.39 -6.60
CA ARG A 15 -10.24 21.21 -7.26
C ARG A 15 -11.60 21.07 -6.57
N ALA A 16 -11.93 19.87 -6.09
CA ALA A 16 -13.16 19.61 -5.36
C ALA A 16 -13.11 20.03 -3.88
N GLY A 17 -12.06 20.72 -3.43
CA GLY A 17 -11.87 21.16 -2.04
C GLY A 17 -11.50 20.02 -1.08
N GLN A 18 -11.16 18.83 -1.60
CA GLN A 18 -10.72 17.65 -0.86
C GLN A 18 -9.17 17.62 -0.84
N VAL A 19 -8.55 18.59 -0.16
CA VAL A 19 -7.08 18.68 0.04
C VAL A 19 -6.60 17.57 1.02
N PRO A 20 -5.30 17.19 1.05
CA PRO A 20 -4.87 15.78 1.07
C PRO A 20 -5.60 14.98 2.17
N ALA A 21 -6.12 13.81 1.78
CA ALA A 21 -7.32 13.14 2.29
C ALA A 21 -7.31 12.67 3.76
N ARG A 22 -7.23 13.61 4.69
CA ARG A 22 -7.37 13.34 6.14
C ARG A 22 -8.81 13.13 6.60
N THR A 23 -9.82 13.54 5.83
CA THR A 23 -11.23 13.42 6.24
C THR A 23 -11.86 12.13 5.70
N ILE A 24 -12.82 11.58 6.44
CA ILE A 24 -13.62 10.41 6.00
C ILE A 24 -14.33 10.72 4.68
N SER A 25 -14.81 11.96 4.51
CA SER A 25 -15.50 12.43 3.30
C SER A 25 -14.60 12.44 2.07
N ALA A 26 -13.38 12.97 2.18
CA ALA A 26 -12.41 12.97 1.08
C ALA A 26 -12.09 11.54 0.63
N ARG A 27 -11.90 10.63 1.58
CA ARG A 27 -11.64 9.20 1.32
C ARG A 27 -12.82 8.48 0.67
N ASN A 28 -14.05 8.83 1.04
CA ASN A 28 -15.25 8.31 0.38
C ASN A 28 -15.35 8.81 -1.07
N TRP A 29 -15.01 10.07 -1.30
CA TRP A 29 -14.96 10.67 -2.63
C TRP A 29 -13.88 10.04 -3.53
N PHE A 30 -12.65 9.89 -3.04
CA PHE A 30 -11.58 9.19 -3.78
C PHE A 30 -11.97 7.75 -4.12
N ARG A 31 -12.69 7.07 -3.20
CA ARG A 31 -13.24 5.74 -3.46
C ARG A 31 -14.26 5.72 -4.58
N SER A 32 -15.27 6.59 -4.53
CA SER A 32 -16.29 6.64 -5.59
C SER A 32 -15.66 6.97 -6.94
N LEU A 33 -14.65 7.84 -6.96
CA LEU A 33 -13.94 8.21 -8.17
C LEU A 33 -13.06 7.07 -8.71
N ALA A 34 -12.38 6.33 -7.83
CA ALA A 34 -11.61 5.14 -8.22
C ALA A 34 -12.50 3.98 -8.70
N GLU A 35 -13.74 3.88 -8.19
CA GLU A 35 -14.73 2.91 -8.66
C GLU A 35 -15.29 3.26 -10.05
N GLN A 36 -15.38 4.56 -10.37
CA GLN A 36 -15.88 5.07 -11.66
C GLN A 36 -14.78 5.19 -12.74
N THR A 37 -13.56 5.56 -12.34
CA THR A 37 -12.48 5.97 -13.25
C THR A 37 -11.53 4.80 -13.56
N VAL A 38 -11.94 3.91 -14.48
CA VAL A 38 -11.06 3.06 -15.31
C VAL A 38 -10.25 1.96 -14.58
N SER A 39 -10.05 0.82 -15.25
CA SER A 39 -9.18 -0.25 -14.77
C SER A 39 -7.76 0.28 -14.46
N SER A 40 -7.42 0.42 -13.19
CA SER A 40 -6.06 0.74 -12.74
C SER A 40 -5.17 -0.47 -13.01
N SER A 41 -4.63 -0.56 -14.22
CA SER A 41 -3.80 -1.68 -14.66
C SER A 41 -2.39 -1.58 -14.04
N PRO A 42 -1.95 -2.59 -13.25
CA PRO A 42 -0.59 -2.68 -12.72
C PRO A 42 0.51 -2.52 -13.76
N ASN A 43 0.29 -3.04 -14.96
CA ASN A 43 1.25 -2.91 -16.06
C ASN A 43 1.40 -1.45 -16.48
N GLN A 44 0.30 -0.70 -16.54
CA GLN A 44 0.31 0.73 -16.82
C GLN A 44 1.07 1.46 -15.70
N ILE A 45 0.79 1.11 -14.43
CA ILE A 45 1.44 1.67 -13.22
C ILE A 45 2.96 1.59 -13.34
N LEU A 46 3.48 0.39 -13.60
CA LEU A 46 4.92 0.21 -13.69
C LEU A 46 5.53 0.90 -14.93
N LYS A 47 4.89 0.79 -16.09
CA LYS A 47 5.43 1.34 -17.36
C LYS A 47 5.56 2.85 -17.34
N THR A 48 4.72 3.52 -16.56
CA THR A 48 4.54 4.97 -16.68
C THR A 48 4.84 5.73 -15.39
N ALA A 49 5.41 5.03 -14.41
CA ALA A 49 6.02 5.61 -13.23
C ALA A 49 7.31 6.36 -13.63
N PRO A 50 7.51 7.59 -13.16
CA PRO A 50 8.76 8.32 -13.33
C PRO A 50 9.96 7.52 -12.84
N ASN A 51 11.10 7.62 -13.52
CA ASN A 51 12.31 6.90 -13.12
C ASN A 51 12.74 7.20 -11.68
N VAL A 52 12.50 8.42 -11.17
CA VAL A 52 12.78 8.81 -9.78
C VAL A 52 11.97 8.01 -8.75
N GLN A 53 10.78 7.54 -9.11
CA GLN A 53 9.95 6.68 -8.26
C GLN A 53 10.31 5.19 -8.38
N LEU A 54 11.17 4.80 -9.33
CA LEU A 54 11.52 3.42 -9.58
C LEU A 54 12.81 3.02 -8.86
N THR A 55 12.72 2.07 -7.92
CA THR A 55 13.88 1.58 -7.16
C THR A 55 13.99 0.07 -7.16
N ARG A 56 15.20 -0.46 -6.95
CA ARG A 56 15.44 -1.89 -6.68
C ARG A 56 15.52 -2.19 -5.18
N GLN A 57 15.65 -1.15 -4.36
CA GLN A 57 15.94 -1.27 -2.94
C GLN A 57 14.87 -0.49 -2.17
N PRO A 58 13.77 -1.15 -1.76
CA PRO A 58 12.72 -0.48 -1.00
C PRO A 58 13.27 -0.10 0.38
N GLN A 59 12.85 1.06 0.88
CA GLN A 59 13.20 1.56 2.20
C GLN A 59 12.03 1.38 3.17
N VAL A 60 12.34 1.25 4.47
CA VAL A 60 11.31 1.12 5.50
C VAL A 60 10.46 2.39 5.57
N GLY A 61 9.14 2.21 5.70
CA GLY A 61 8.17 3.28 5.95
C GLY A 61 7.65 4.01 4.70
N PHE A 62 8.22 3.78 3.52
CA PHE A 62 7.66 4.29 2.26
C PHE A 62 6.63 3.33 1.67
N MET A 63 5.72 3.83 0.85
CA MET A 63 4.71 3.03 0.17
C MET A 63 5.24 2.55 -1.18
N TYR A 64 5.01 1.27 -1.51
CA TYR A 64 5.43 0.71 -2.80
C TYR A 64 4.39 -0.21 -3.43
N HIS A 65 4.38 -0.18 -4.77
CA HIS A 65 3.90 -1.25 -5.63
C HIS A 65 5.05 -2.04 -6.26
N PHE A 66 4.83 -3.32 -6.58
CA PHE A 66 5.74 -4.16 -7.35
C PHE A 66 5.04 -5.42 -7.85
N PHE A 67 5.54 -6.05 -8.91
CA PHE A 67 5.09 -7.37 -9.33
C PHE A 67 5.77 -8.46 -8.51
N TYR A 68 5.00 -9.44 -8.07
CA TYR A 68 5.47 -10.54 -7.23
C TYR A 68 4.96 -11.90 -7.72
N ASP A 69 5.85 -12.90 -7.71
CA ASP A 69 5.57 -14.28 -8.08
C ASP A 69 5.99 -15.21 -6.92
N PRO A 70 5.09 -15.56 -5.98
CA PRO A 70 5.46 -16.24 -4.75
C PRO A 70 6.13 -17.59 -4.97
N LYS A 71 7.13 -17.92 -4.14
CA LYS A 71 7.80 -19.24 -4.14
C LYS A 71 6.81 -20.40 -3.98
N LEU A 72 5.82 -20.26 -3.09
CA LEU A 72 4.84 -21.29 -2.73
C LEU A 72 3.49 -21.08 -3.43
N LYS A 73 3.47 -20.48 -4.62
CA LYS A 73 2.21 -20.14 -5.33
C LYS A 73 1.27 -21.34 -5.50
N GLU A 74 1.81 -22.55 -5.66
CA GLU A 74 1.03 -23.78 -5.83
C GLU A 74 0.28 -24.18 -4.56
N THR A 75 0.86 -23.97 -3.37
CA THR A 75 0.26 -24.40 -2.09
C THR A 75 -0.40 -23.26 -1.31
N LEU A 76 -0.06 -22.00 -1.59
CA LEU A 76 -0.70 -20.85 -0.94
C LEU A 76 -2.21 -20.83 -1.25
N PRO A 77 -3.08 -20.52 -0.28
CA PRO A 77 -4.53 -20.50 -0.51
C PRO A 77 -4.94 -19.35 -1.45
N TYR A 78 -4.22 -18.24 -1.39
CA TYR A 78 -4.33 -17.07 -2.28
C TYR A 78 -3.14 -16.15 -2.03
N TYR A 79 -2.87 -15.27 -2.98
CA TYR A 79 -1.80 -14.27 -2.88
C TYR A 79 -2.09 -13.10 -3.80
N ASP A 80 -1.41 -11.98 -3.56
CA ASP A 80 -1.49 -10.79 -4.39
C ASP A 80 -0.25 -10.68 -5.27
N ARG A 81 -0.44 -10.56 -6.59
CA ARG A 81 0.65 -10.39 -7.57
C ARG A 81 1.11 -8.95 -7.73
N PHE A 82 0.34 -7.99 -7.22
CA PHE A 82 0.70 -6.58 -7.28
C PHE A 82 0.49 -5.90 -5.91
N PRO A 83 1.29 -6.25 -4.90
CA PRO A 83 1.15 -5.72 -3.55
C PRO A 83 1.20 -4.20 -3.46
N LEU A 84 0.39 -3.61 -2.59
CA LEU A 84 0.52 -2.23 -2.11
C LEU A 84 0.99 -2.26 -0.67
N ILE A 85 2.28 -1.97 -0.43
CA ILE A 85 2.89 -2.23 0.87
C ILE A 85 3.55 -1.03 1.52
N PHE A 86 3.58 -1.06 2.85
CA PHE A 86 4.62 -0.42 3.65
C PHE A 86 5.63 -1.45 4.14
N PRO A 87 6.89 -1.45 3.67
CA PRO A 87 7.93 -2.29 4.22
C PRO A 87 8.27 -1.88 5.65
N PHE A 88 8.51 -2.85 6.52
CA PHE A 88 8.84 -2.61 7.91
C PHE A 88 9.85 -3.64 8.44
N LYS A 89 10.47 -3.34 9.58
CA LYS A 89 11.34 -4.25 10.34
C LYS A 89 10.87 -4.38 11.78
N ARG A 90 11.53 -5.24 12.57
CA ARG A 90 11.20 -5.47 13.98
C ARG A 90 11.29 -4.15 14.78
N GLY A 91 12.41 -3.45 14.67
CA GLY A 91 12.62 -2.11 15.22
C GLY A 91 12.43 -1.01 14.17
N PHE A 92 12.29 0.24 14.64
CA PHE A 92 12.26 1.39 13.75
C PHE A 92 13.63 1.58 13.10
N THR A 93 13.66 1.77 11.78
CA THR A 93 14.89 2.07 11.04
C THR A 93 14.58 2.86 9.78
N ARG A 94 15.57 3.61 9.32
CA ARG A 94 15.54 4.37 8.05
C ARG A 94 16.19 3.60 6.90
N GLN A 95 16.70 2.41 7.19
CA GLN A 95 17.49 1.61 6.25
C GLN A 95 16.62 0.94 5.18
N ARG A 96 17.30 0.28 4.25
CA ARG A 96 16.71 -0.64 3.29
C ARG A 96 15.88 -1.70 4.02
N ALA A 97 14.71 -2.01 3.46
CA ALA A 97 13.81 -3.01 4.02
C ALA A 97 14.32 -4.44 3.84
N ILE A 98 15.10 -4.67 2.77
CA ILE A 98 15.68 -5.97 2.45
C ILE A 98 16.66 -6.39 3.55
N ASP A 99 16.48 -7.62 4.00
CA ASP A 99 17.29 -8.29 5.00
C ASP A 99 17.41 -9.78 4.63
N SER A 100 18.64 -10.29 4.52
CA SER A 100 18.94 -11.67 4.11
C SER A 100 18.12 -12.17 2.90
N GLY A 101 17.96 -11.34 1.86
CA GLY A 101 17.24 -11.69 0.63
C GLY A 101 15.70 -11.70 0.74
N SER A 102 15.14 -11.19 1.83
CA SER A 102 13.69 -11.04 2.01
C SER A 102 13.32 -9.71 2.69
N PHE A 103 12.05 -9.37 2.76
CA PHE A 103 11.56 -8.25 3.56
C PHE A 103 10.13 -8.49 4.03
N LEU A 104 9.75 -7.84 5.13
CA LEU A 104 8.37 -7.80 5.60
C LEU A 104 7.67 -6.56 5.06
N GLY A 105 6.38 -6.69 4.75
CA GLY A 105 5.54 -5.57 4.35
C GLY A 105 4.11 -5.72 4.86
N ILE A 106 3.49 -4.59 5.14
CA ILE A 106 2.05 -4.49 5.40
C ILE A 106 1.37 -4.28 4.06
N ASN A 107 0.81 -5.34 3.47
CA ASN A 107 0.04 -5.24 2.25
C ASN A 107 -1.40 -4.82 2.53
N LEU A 108 -1.71 -3.57 2.20
CA LEU A 108 -3.01 -2.95 2.45
C LEU A 108 -4.11 -3.56 1.59
N HIS A 109 -3.79 -4.19 0.45
CA HIS A 109 -4.79 -4.85 -0.37
C HIS A 109 -5.56 -5.94 0.36
N TYR A 110 -5.00 -6.56 1.40
CA TYR A 110 -5.69 -7.61 2.15
C TYR A 110 -6.89 -7.08 2.95
N LEU A 111 -7.02 -5.76 3.12
CA LEU A 111 -8.18 -5.15 3.74
C LEU A 111 -9.16 -4.63 2.69
N PRO A 112 -10.48 -4.62 2.97
CA PRO A 112 -11.42 -3.83 2.19
C PRO A 112 -11.12 -2.33 2.33
N PRO A 113 -11.47 -1.49 1.34
CA PRO A 113 -11.09 -0.07 1.30
C PRO A 113 -11.37 0.71 2.59
N GLN A 114 -12.51 0.47 3.26
CA GLN A 114 -12.85 1.13 4.53
C GLN A 114 -11.87 0.77 5.66
N LEU A 115 -11.43 -0.48 5.76
CA LEU A 115 -10.48 -0.91 6.78
C LEU A 115 -9.04 -0.49 6.44
N ARG A 116 -8.70 -0.42 5.13
CA ARG A 116 -7.44 0.21 4.67
C ARG A 116 -7.35 1.64 5.18
N ALA A 117 -8.43 2.40 4.96
CA ALA A 117 -8.55 3.79 5.36
C ALA A 117 -8.37 3.96 6.88
N ARG A 118 -9.04 3.14 7.69
CA ARG A 118 -8.88 3.16 9.16
C ARG A 118 -7.47 2.80 9.63
N LEU A 119 -6.84 1.80 9.00
CA LEU A 119 -5.44 1.47 9.28
C LEU A 119 -4.53 2.64 8.90
N MET A 120 -4.79 3.27 7.76
CA MET A 120 -4.01 4.42 7.29
C MET A 120 -4.12 5.61 8.24
N ASP A 121 -5.30 5.93 8.76
CA ASP A 121 -5.46 6.98 9.79
C ASP A 121 -4.54 6.74 10.97
N ALA A 122 -4.47 5.49 11.46
CA ALA A 122 -3.56 5.13 12.53
C ALA A 122 -2.10 5.28 12.11
N LEU A 123 -1.74 4.89 10.88
CA LEU A 123 -0.37 5.00 10.37
C LEU A 123 0.06 6.46 10.14
N TYR A 124 -0.86 7.36 9.77
CA TYR A 124 -0.59 8.80 9.68
C TYR A 124 -0.15 9.40 11.02
N THR A 125 -0.63 8.87 12.15
CA THR A 125 -0.21 9.37 13.47
C THR A 125 1.26 9.12 13.79
N ILE A 126 1.94 8.26 13.02
CA ILE A 126 3.34 7.91 13.17
C ILE A 126 4.15 8.27 11.91
N SER A 127 3.68 9.22 11.10
CA SER A 127 4.45 9.76 9.99
C SER A 127 5.71 10.49 10.49
N SER A 128 6.72 10.60 9.62
CA SER A 128 7.97 11.29 9.93
C SER A 128 7.79 12.77 10.18
N ASP A 129 6.79 13.35 9.52
CA ASP A 129 6.47 14.76 9.47
C ASP A 129 5.01 14.93 9.00
N LYS A 130 4.56 16.18 8.84
CA LYS A 130 3.19 16.54 8.42
C LYS A 130 3.14 17.15 7.01
N LYS A 131 4.24 17.14 6.25
CA LYS A 131 4.36 17.76 4.93
C LYS A 131 3.76 16.89 3.83
N PHE A 132 3.86 15.56 3.98
CA PHE A 132 3.41 14.57 3.00
C PHE A 132 3.99 14.79 1.60
N ASP A 133 5.30 15.05 1.58
CA ASP A 133 6.11 15.15 0.39
C ASP A 133 6.75 13.79 0.01
N GLU A 134 7.70 13.81 -0.90
CA GLU A 134 8.40 12.62 -1.37
C GLU A 134 9.28 11.98 -0.28
N ASP A 135 9.69 12.73 0.74
CA ASP A 135 10.56 12.25 1.82
C ASP A 135 9.78 11.74 3.04
N THR A 136 8.48 12.03 3.06
CA THR A 136 7.58 11.62 4.13
C THR A 136 7.41 10.10 4.15
N ARG A 137 7.59 9.50 5.33
CA ARG A 137 7.51 8.05 5.56
C ARG A 137 6.90 7.73 6.90
N ILE A 138 6.43 6.51 7.06
CA ILE A 138 5.84 6.02 8.29
C ILE A 138 6.93 5.44 9.20
N ARG A 139 6.96 5.85 10.47
CA ARG A 139 7.89 5.33 11.49
C ARG A 139 7.42 4.00 12.04
N ILE A 140 7.35 3.01 11.15
CA ILE A 140 6.72 1.73 11.42
C ILE A 140 7.71 0.69 11.97
N SER A 141 7.30 -0.03 13.00
CA SER A 141 8.01 -1.19 13.56
C SER A 141 7.00 -2.26 13.97
N TYR A 142 7.42 -3.54 13.96
CA TYR A 142 6.55 -4.64 14.38
C TYR A 142 6.08 -4.48 15.83
N GLU A 143 6.95 -3.96 16.69
CA GLU A 143 6.63 -3.73 18.11
C GLU A 143 5.58 -2.63 18.27
N ALA A 144 5.68 -1.53 17.52
CA ALA A 144 4.70 -0.46 17.54
C ALA A 144 3.32 -0.94 17.07
N LEU A 145 3.28 -1.80 16.05
CA LEU A 145 2.04 -2.37 15.51
C LEU A 145 1.33 -3.30 16.50
N ASN A 146 2.09 -4.10 17.27
CA ASN A 146 1.51 -5.00 18.26
C ASN A 146 1.07 -4.30 19.54
N LYS A 147 1.70 -3.19 19.91
CA LYS A 147 1.44 -2.50 21.18
C LYS A 147 0.18 -1.63 21.16
N ALA A 148 -0.22 -1.09 20.01
CA ALA A 148 -1.33 -0.13 19.95
C ALA A 148 -2.58 -0.70 19.28
N SER A 149 -3.71 -0.67 19.99
CA SER A 149 -5.02 -1.14 19.53
C SER A 149 -5.50 -0.45 18.25
N LYS A 150 -5.08 0.80 18.02
CA LYS A 150 -5.37 1.55 16.78
C LYS A 150 -4.85 0.86 15.51
N PHE A 151 -3.82 0.02 15.63
CA PHE A 151 -3.28 -0.73 14.50
C PHE A 151 -3.96 -2.08 14.26
N ARG A 152 -4.97 -2.49 15.06
CA ARG A 152 -5.54 -3.87 15.07
C ARG A 152 -5.81 -4.52 13.70
N PHE A 153 -6.07 -3.73 12.66
CA PHE A 153 -6.29 -4.18 11.29
C PHE A 153 -5.03 -4.66 10.54
N PHE A 154 -3.82 -4.46 11.08
CA PHE A 154 -2.57 -4.76 10.38
C PHE A 154 -2.29 -6.26 10.24
N LYS A 155 -2.82 -7.09 11.15
CA LYS A 155 -2.53 -8.52 11.23
C LYS A 155 -2.70 -9.28 9.89
N PRO A 156 -3.85 -9.20 9.17
CA PRO A 156 -4.01 -9.88 7.88
C PRO A 156 -3.07 -9.36 6.78
N CYS A 157 -2.56 -8.13 6.93
CA CYS A 157 -1.72 -7.45 5.94
C CYS A 157 -0.24 -7.85 6.01
N VAL A 158 0.23 -8.42 7.13
CA VAL A 158 1.65 -8.77 7.26
C VAL A 158 2.00 -9.92 6.31
N LYS A 159 2.93 -9.67 5.38
CA LYS A 159 3.46 -10.66 4.44
C LYS A 159 4.99 -10.57 4.39
N ARG A 160 5.63 -11.72 4.11
CA ARG A 160 7.06 -11.79 3.79
C ARG A 160 7.22 -11.97 2.28
N TYR A 161 8.12 -11.18 1.70
CA TYR A 161 8.44 -11.21 0.28
C TYR A 161 9.90 -11.61 0.10
N LEU A 162 10.16 -12.55 -0.82
CA LEU A 162 11.51 -12.92 -1.20
C LEU A 162 11.96 -12.02 -2.36
N VAL A 163 13.15 -11.45 -2.27
CA VAL A 163 13.66 -10.49 -3.26
C VAL A 163 13.79 -11.16 -4.64
N ASN A 164 14.26 -12.41 -4.69
CA ASN A 164 14.36 -13.18 -5.94
C ASN A 164 13.01 -13.56 -6.58
N ARG A 165 11.90 -13.28 -5.89
CA ARG A 165 10.52 -13.47 -6.38
C ARG A 165 9.84 -12.16 -6.77
N VAL A 166 10.52 -11.02 -6.60
CA VAL A 166 10.10 -9.73 -7.13
C VAL A 166 10.41 -9.70 -8.64
N ARG A 167 9.40 -9.37 -9.46
CA ARG A 167 9.47 -9.44 -10.93
C ARG A 167 9.55 -8.07 -11.60
N SER A 168 9.66 -7.00 -10.83
CA SER A 168 9.78 -5.63 -11.34
C SER A 168 10.68 -4.77 -10.44
N ARG A 169 10.98 -3.55 -10.89
CA ARG A 169 11.36 -2.48 -9.94
C ARG A 169 10.17 -2.18 -9.02
N PHE A 170 10.46 -1.66 -7.84
CA PHE A 170 9.47 -1.11 -6.94
C PHE A 170 9.07 0.28 -7.45
N VAL A 171 7.77 0.55 -7.48
CA VAL A 171 7.19 1.86 -7.75
C VAL A 171 6.91 2.51 -6.40
N LYS A 172 7.70 3.52 -6.02
CA LYS A 172 7.47 4.34 -4.83
C LYS A 172 6.24 5.21 -5.06
N ILE A 173 5.36 5.25 -4.07
CA ILE A 173 4.20 6.14 -4.04
C ILE A 173 4.51 7.23 -3.02
N ASN A 174 4.51 8.48 -3.48
CA ASN A 174 4.77 9.64 -2.65
C ASN A 174 3.62 9.84 -1.63
N ALA A 175 3.90 10.52 -0.52
CA ALA A 175 2.96 10.55 0.60
C ALA A 175 1.67 11.33 0.32
N ASP A 176 1.73 12.34 -0.56
CA ASP A 176 0.59 13.06 -1.13
C ASP A 176 -0.35 12.15 -1.96
N GLN A 177 0.15 11.03 -2.46
CA GLN A 177 -0.59 10.08 -3.29
C GLN A 177 -1.10 8.85 -2.53
N TRP A 178 -0.79 8.72 -1.23
CA TRP A 178 -1.14 7.53 -0.45
C TRP A 178 -2.65 7.28 -0.43
N ASP A 179 -3.47 8.28 -0.15
CA ASP A 179 -4.92 8.10 -0.05
C ASP A 179 -5.52 7.60 -1.37
N THR A 180 -5.14 8.23 -2.48
CA THR A 180 -5.55 7.79 -3.82
C THR A 180 -5.14 6.33 -4.08
N ALA A 181 -3.90 5.95 -3.74
CA ALA A 181 -3.42 4.59 -3.92
C ALA A 181 -4.19 3.55 -3.11
N LEU A 182 -4.72 3.90 -1.92
CA LEU A 182 -5.53 2.99 -1.11
C LEU A 182 -6.86 2.61 -1.77
N PHE A 183 -7.42 3.51 -2.58
CA PHE A 183 -8.74 3.36 -3.18
C PHE A 183 -8.70 2.84 -4.61
N LEU A 184 -7.57 2.95 -5.31
CA LEU A 184 -7.43 2.33 -6.62
C LEU A 184 -7.57 0.79 -6.54
N PRO A 185 -8.34 0.16 -7.43
CA PRO A 185 -8.51 -1.30 -7.48
C PRO A 185 -7.31 -2.00 -8.17
N THR A 186 -6.11 -1.80 -7.62
CA THR A 186 -4.85 -2.34 -8.16
C THR A 186 -4.55 -3.73 -7.65
N GLU A 187 -5.32 -4.28 -6.70
CA GLU A 187 -5.12 -5.63 -6.20
C GLU A 187 -5.17 -6.66 -7.33
N ARG A 188 -4.26 -7.64 -7.30
CA ARG A 188 -4.22 -8.76 -8.27
C ARG A 188 -4.17 -10.08 -7.54
N PHE A 189 -5.23 -10.35 -6.79
CA PHE A 189 -5.40 -11.62 -6.09
C PHE A 189 -5.52 -12.79 -7.08
N VAL A 190 -4.89 -13.90 -6.71
CA VAL A 190 -4.93 -15.19 -7.41
C VAL A 190 -5.56 -16.23 -6.49
N LYS A 191 -6.22 -17.24 -7.06
CA LYS A 191 -6.98 -18.34 -6.41
C LYS A 191 -8.25 -17.92 -5.67
N LYS A 192 -8.31 -16.71 -5.14
CA LYS A 192 -9.53 -16.12 -4.55
C LYS A 192 -9.78 -14.73 -5.13
N ASN A 193 -11.04 -14.39 -5.32
CA ASN A 193 -11.42 -13.01 -5.62
C ASN A 193 -11.28 -12.12 -4.37
N LYS A 194 -11.24 -10.81 -4.57
CA LYS A 194 -11.03 -9.82 -3.51
C LYS A 194 -12.05 -9.92 -2.37
N ASN A 195 -13.31 -10.21 -2.68
CA ASN A 195 -14.38 -10.30 -1.68
C ASN A 195 -14.16 -11.48 -0.73
N ALA A 196 -13.72 -12.62 -1.25
CA ALA A 196 -13.36 -13.79 -0.44
C ALA A 196 -12.14 -13.50 0.45
N VAL A 197 -11.12 -12.80 -0.09
CA VAL A 197 -9.97 -12.35 0.69
C VAL A 197 -10.39 -11.41 1.82
N TYR A 198 -11.24 -10.42 1.54
CA TYR A 198 -11.71 -9.46 2.55
C TYR A 198 -12.51 -10.12 3.67
N ARG A 199 -13.38 -11.09 3.35
CA ARG A 199 -14.09 -11.87 4.38
C ARG A 199 -13.11 -12.57 5.32
N GLN A 200 -12.11 -13.24 4.76
CA GLN A 200 -11.10 -13.96 5.54
C GLN A 200 -10.20 -13.01 6.34
N SER A 201 -9.83 -11.86 5.78
CA SER A 201 -9.04 -10.87 6.52
C SER A 201 -9.82 -10.31 7.71
N ARG A 202 -11.13 -10.09 7.56
CA ARG A 202 -11.99 -9.64 8.66
C ARG A 202 -12.07 -10.67 9.78
N SER A 203 -12.12 -11.97 9.49
CA SER A 203 -12.14 -12.99 10.55
C SER A 203 -10.82 -13.09 11.34
N MET A 204 -9.72 -12.53 10.82
CA MET A 204 -8.43 -12.42 11.55
C MET A 204 -8.35 -11.19 12.45
N ILE A 205 -9.28 -10.25 12.26
CA ILE A 205 -9.41 -9.02 13.05
C ILE A 205 -10.54 -9.30 14.02
N GLY A 206 -10.20 -9.79 15.21
CA GLY A 206 -11.17 -10.03 16.29
C GLY A 206 -12.11 -8.84 16.49
#